data_AF-A0A0P0XW19-F1
#
_entry.id   AF-A0A0P0XW19-F1
#
_cell.length_a   1.000
_cell.length_b   1.000
_cell.length_c   1.000
_cell.angle_alpha   90.00
_cell.angle_beta   90.00
_cell.angle_gamma   90.00
#
_symmetry.space_group_name_H-M   'P 1'
#
loop_
_entity.id
_entity.type
_entity.pdbx_description
1 polymer ?
#
loop_
_entity_poly.entity_id
_entity_poly.type
_entity_poly.pdbx_seq_one_letter_code
_entity_poly.pdbx_strand_id
1 'polypeptide(L)'
;WTPLHQGQLLRTDQFMVQTGACVQVKEVGKNASEERLIVVSSQEIPDDPVSPTIEALILLHSKVSTLAENHQLTTRLVVPSNKVGCILGEGGKVITEMRRWTGG
;
A
#
# COMPACT_ATOMS: atom_id res chain seq x y z
N TRP A 1 -19.29 -4.46 23.32
CA TRP A 1 -18.00 -3.90 22.88
C TRP A 1 -16.89 -4.56 23.67
N THR A 2 -15.90 -5.18 23.01
CA THR A 2 -14.82 -5.94 23.68
C THR A 2 -13.49 -5.16 23.65
N PRO A 3 -12.55 -5.43 24.59
CA PRO A 3 -11.26 -4.75 24.68
C PRO A 3 -10.41 -4.80 23.39
N LEU A 4 -10.57 -5.87 22.60
CA LEU A 4 -9.87 -6.05 21.32
C LEU A 4 -10.23 -4.96 20.30
N HIS A 5 -11.51 -4.58 20.21
CA HIS A 5 -11.96 -3.54 19.28
C HIS A 5 -11.41 -2.16 19.66
N GLN A 6 -11.27 -1.86 20.95
CA GLN A 6 -10.73 -0.59 21.42
C GLN A 6 -9.23 -0.47 21.15
N GLY A 7 -8.46 -1.55 21.33
CA GLY A 7 -7.03 -1.57 21.02
C GLY A 7 -6.74 -1.45 19.51
N GLN A 8 -7.58 -2.02 18.66
CA GLN A 8 -7.46 -1.88 17.20
C GLN A 8 -7.76 -0.45 16.74
N LEU A 9 -8.80 0.18 17.30
CA LEU A 9 -9.18 1.55 16.98
C LEU A 9 -8.05 2.55 17.32
N LEU A 10 -7.46 2.43 18.51
CA LEU A 10 -6.35 3.29 18.94
C LEU A 10 -5.13 3.20 18.01
N ARG A 11 -4.83 2.01 17.49
CA ARG A 11 -3.71 1.82 16.55
C ARG A 11 -4.00 2.44 15.19
N THR A 12 -5.23 2.32 14.69
CA THR A 12 -5.63 2.97 13.43
C THR A 12 -5.65 4.50 13.56
N ASP A 13 -6.06 5.02 14.71
CA ASP A 13 -6.07 6.47 14.98
C ASP A 13 -4.64 7.02 15.02
N GLN A 14 -3.72 6.33 15.70
CA GLN A 14 -2.30 6.73 15.73
C GLN A 14 -1.68 6.66 14.33
N PHE A 15 -1.96 5.62 13.55
CA PHE A 15 -1.46 5.50 12.18
C PHE A 15 -1.93 6.67 11.30
N MET A 16 -3.20 7.03 11.40
CA MET A 16 -3.77 8.16 10.68
C MET A 16 -3.17 9.50 11.12
N VAL A 17 -2.93 9.70 12.42
CA VAL A 17 -2.24 10.90 12.92
C VAL A 17 -0.81 11.00 12.39
N GLN A 18 -0.11 9.87 12.25
CA GLN A 18 1.27 9.85 11.75
C GLN A 18 1.38 10.06 10.25
N THR A 19 0.44 9.51 9.47
CA THR A 19 0.57 9.44 8.00
C THR A 19 -0.37 10.37 7.26
N GLY A 20 -1.46 10.81 7.89
CA GLY A 20 -2.60 11.41 7.19
C GLY A 20 -3.45 10.42 6.39
N ALA A 21 -3.16 9.10 6.46
CA ALA A 21 -3.87 8.08 5.71
C ALA A 21 -4.70 7.14 6.62
N CYS A 22 -5.84 6.70 6.10
CA CYS A 22 -6.65 5.65 6.70
C CYS A 22 -6.15 4.27 6.23
N VAL A 23 -6.23 3.28 7.11
CA VAL A 23 -5.85 1.88 6.83
C VAL A 23 -7.00 0.93 7.16
N GLN A 24 -7.27 -0.01 6.25
CA GLN A 24 -8.25 -1.09 6.42
C GLN A 24 -7.63 -2.43 6.07
N VAL A 25 -7.98 -3.47 6.84
CA VAL A 25 -7.58 -4.85 6.56
C VAL A 25 -8.80 -5.60 6.00
N LYS A 26 -8.66 -6.22 4.83
CA LYS A 26 -9.71 -6.98 4.15
C LYS A 26 -9.23 -8.39 3.81
N GLU A 27 -10.17 -9.31 3.68
CA GLU A 27 -9.90 -10.68 3.22
C GLU A 27 -9.65 -10.71 1.70
N VAL A 28 -8.78 -11.63 1.26
CA VAL A 28 -8.45 -11.83 -0.16
C VAL A 28 -9.27 -13.01 -0.70
N GLY A 29 -10.35 -12.72 -1.44
CA GLY A 29 -11.16 -13.74 -2.11
C GLY A 29 -11.93 -14.70 -1.19
N LYS A 30 -12.63 -15.69 -1.77
CA LYS A 30 -13.47 -16.65 -1.03
C LYS A 30 -12.70 -17.83 -0.42
N ASN A 31 -11.49 -18.09 -0.90
CA ASN A 31 -10.60 -19.14 -0.39
C ASN A 31 -9.38 -18.43 0.19
N ALA A 32 -9.49 -17.98 1.44
CA ALA A 32 -8.51 -17.13 2.09
C ALA A 32 -7.12 -17.78 2.02
N SER A 33 -6.28 -17.20 1.17
CA SER A 33 -4.83 -17.32 1.26
C SER A 33 -4.37 -16.90 2.67
N GLU A 34 -3.16 -17.27 3.08
CA GLU A 34 -2.50 -16.71 4.27
C GLU A 34 -2.30 -15.17 4.17
N GLU A 35 -2.65 -14.55 3.04
CA GLU A 35 -2.57 -13.12 2.79
C GLU A 35 -3.78 -12.32 3.35
N ARG A 36 -3.54 -11.03 3.61
CA ARG A 36 -4.56 -10.03 3.90
C ARG A 36 -4.38 -8.81 3.00
N LEU A 37 -5.48 -8.22 2.53
CA LEU A 37 -5.44 -7.00 1.75
C LEU A 37 -5.38 -5.80 2.70
N ILE A 38 -4.28 -5.06 2.66
CA ILE A 38 -4.16 -3.76 3.31
C ILE A 38 -4.59 -2.70 2.31
N VAL A 39 -5.68 -1.98 2.62
CA VAL A 39 -6.15 -0.85 1.83
C VAL A 39 -5.75 0.43 2.55
N VAL A 40 -4.92 1.24 1.89
CA VAL A 40 -4.52 2.58 2.34
C VAL A 40 -5.22 3.61 1.48
N SER A 41 -5.78 4.64 2.10
CA SER A 41 -6.45 5.73 1.40
C SER A 41 -6.28 7.04 2.14
N SER A 42 -6.11 8.12 1.40
CA SER A 42 -6.03 9.48 1.90
C SER A 42 -6.67 10.45 0.91
N GLN A 43 -6.83 11.70 1.33
CA GLN A 43 -7.04 12.81 0.41
C GLN A 43 -5.67 13.29 -0.07
N GLU A 44 -5.33 12.99 -1.32
CA GLU A 44 -4.12 13.50 -1.96
C GLU A 44 -4.35 14.95 -2.39
N ILE A 45 -3.41 15.83 -2.05
CA ILE A 45 -3.46 17.25 -2.40
C ILE A 45 -2.47 17.49 -3.55
N PRO A 46 -2.91 18.04 -4.70
CA PRO A 46 -2.01 18.44 -5.77
C PRO A 46 -0.92 19.39 -5.26
N ASP A 47 0.30 19.23 -5.75
CA ASP A 47 1.47 20.04 -5.40
C ASP A 47 1.97 19.93 -3.95
N ASP A 48 1.34 19.09 -3.11
CA ASP A 48 1.92 18.71 -1.82
C ASP A 48 3.14 17.80 -2.07
N PRO A 49 4.32 18.13 -1.53
CA PRO A 49 5.51 17.30 -1.68
C PRO A 49 5.39 15.93 -1.00
N VAL A 50 4.48 15.77 -0.04
CA VAL A 50 4.33 14.54 0.74
C VAL A 50 2.96 13.92 0.47
N SER A 51 2.96 12.78 -0.23
CA SER A 51 1.77 11.97 -0.41
C SER A 51 1.48 11.15 0.86
N PRO A 52 0.32 11.33 1.52
CA PRO A 52 -0.02 10.57 2.73
C PRO A 52 -0.10 9.06 2.48
N THR A 53 -0.55 8.62 1.31
CA THR A 53 -0.58 7.18 0.99
C THR A 53 0.81 6.58 0.81
N ILE A 54 1.76 7.36 0.28
CA ILE A 54 3.16 6.92 0.15
C ILE A 54 3.85 6.88 1.52
N GLU A 55 3.65 7.89 2.38
CA GLU A 55 4.18 7.90 3.75
C GLU A 55 3.69 6.69 4.56
N ALA A 56 2.38 6.40 4.46
CA ALA A 56 1.77 5.21 5.03
C ALA A 56 2.41 3.91 4.52
N LEU A 57 2.70 3.82 3.22
CA LEU A 57 3.33 2.64 2.64
C LEU A 57 4.76 2.43 3.16
N ILE A 58 5.55 3.51 3.31
CA ILE A 58 6.91 3.45 3.87
C ILE A 58 6.87 2.92 5.31
N LEU A 59 5.96 3.43 6.13
CA LEU A 59 5.80 2.96 7.51
C LEU A 59 5.33 1.50 7.59
N LEU A 60 4.39 1.09 6.73
CA LEU A 60 3.95 -0.30 6.65
C LEU A 60 5.11 -1.23 6.23
N HIS A 61 5.91 -0.84 5.23
CA HIS A 61 7.08 -1.62 4.81
C HIS A 61 8.06 -1.82 5.97
N SER A 62 8.34 -0.78 6.76
CA SER A 62 9.22 -0.89 7.94
C SER A 62 8.71 -1.93 8.95
N LYS A 63 7.39 -1.98 9.19
CA LYS A 63 6.78 -2.96 10.11
C LYS A 63 6.81 -4.39 9.59
N VAL A 64 6.73 -4.58 8.28
CA VAL A 64 6.74 -5.93 7.67
C VAL A 64 8.17 -6.41 7.39
N SER A 65 9.11 -5.49 7.13
CA SER A 65 10.53 -5.79 6.85
C SER A 65 11.18 -6.58 7.97
N THR A 66 10.85 -6.28 9.23
CA THR A 66 11.35 -7.01 10.40
C THR A 66 10.95 -8.49 10.42
N LEU A 67 10.03 -8.90 9.55
CA LEU A 67 9.48 -10.26 9.45
C LEU A 67 9.90 -10.99 8.17
N ALA A 68 10.60 -10.32 7.23
CA ALA A 68 10.94 -10.91 5.94
C ALA A 68 12.27 -11.69 6.00
N GLU A 69 12.21 -13.01 5.82
CA GLU A 69 13.35 -13.93 5.96
C GLU A 69 14.50 -13.69 4.97
N ASN A 70 14.21 -13.04 3.83
CA ASN A 70 15.18 -12.75 2.76
C ASN A 70 15.34 -11.26 2.46
N HIS A 71 14.84 -10.37 3.33
CA HIS A 71 14.79 -8.91 3.10
C HIS A 71 14.07 -8.50 1.80
N GLN A 72 13.35 -9.41 1.13
CA GLN A 72 12.55 -9.07 -0.03
C GLN A 72 11.12 -8.79 0.43
N LEU A 73 10.73 -7.53 0.28
CA LEU A 73 9.35 -7.09 0.47
C LEU A 73 8.72 -6.87 -0.89
N THR A 74 7.58 -7.52 -1.11
CA THR A 74 6.78 -7.31 -2.32
C THR A 74 5.56 -6.46 -1.98
N THR A 75 5.40 -5.36 -2.72
CA THR A 75 4.20 -4.52 -2.66
C THR A 75 3.48 -4.56 -3.99
N ARG A 76 2.17 -4.81 -3.93
CA ARG A 76 1.31 -4.99 -5.09
C ARG A 76 0.39 -3.80 -5.25
N LEU A 77 0.53 -3.07 -6.34
CA LEU A 77 -0.42 -2.03 -6.73
C LEU A 77 -1.59 -2.66 -7.50
N VAL A 78 -2.81 -2.51 -6.98
CA VAL A 78 -4.04 -2.93 -7.66
C VAL A 78 -4.63 -1.72 -8.37
N VAL A 79 -4.85 -1.84 -9.68
CA VAL A 79 -5.33 -0.75 -10.54
C VAL A 79 -6.57 -1.19 -11.30
N PRO A 80 -7.58 -0.30 -11.48
CA PRO A 80 -8.70 -0.58 -12.38
C PRO A 80 -8.20 -0.95 -13.78
N SER A 81 -8.76 -1.99 -14.39
CA SER A 81 -8.31 -2.49 -15.69
C SER A 81 -8.38 -1.44 -16.79
N ASN A 82 -9.33 -0.51 -16.71
CA ASN A 82 -9.45 0.61 -17.65
C ASN A 82 -8.43 1.75 -17.43
N LYS A 83 -7.60 1.68 -16.38
CA LYS A 83 -6.56 2.68 -16.03
C LYS A 83 -5.14 2.14 -16.12
N VAL A 84 -4.95 0.83 -16.24
CA VAL A 84 -3.62 0.20 -16.33
C VAL A 84 -2.79 0.73 -17.51
N GLY A 85 -3.44 1.18 -18.59
CA GLY A 85 -2.80 1.74 -19.77
C GLY A 85 -1.87 2.94 -19.48
N CYS A 86 -2.16 3.73 -18.45
CA CYS A 86 -1.30 4.84 -18.04
C CYS A 86 0.08 4.39 -17.52
N ILE A 87 0.15 3.19 -16.95
CA ILE A 87 1.40 2.59 -16.44
C ILE A 87 2.11 1.82 -17.55
N LEU A 88 1.36 1.08 -18.37
CA LEU A 88 1.94 0.31 -19.48
C LEU A 88 2.53 1.24 -20.56
N GLY A 89 1.84 2.31 -20.90
CA GLY A 89 2.16 3.18 -22.03
C GLY A 89 1.90 2.50 -23.38
N GLU A 90 2.06 3.27 -24.46
CA GLU A 90 1.89 2.77 -25.82
C GLU A 90 2.88 1.63 -26.12
N GLY A 91 2.36 0.47 -26.51
CA GLY A 91 3.16 -0.72 -26.80
C GLY A 91 4.01 -1.22 -25.62
N GLY A 92 3.72 -0.80 -24.37
CA GLY A 92 4.51 -1.17 -23.20
C GLY A 92 5.79 -0.33 -22.97
N LYS A 93 5.99 0.78 -23.70
CA LYS A 93 7.21 1.59 -23.61
C LYS A 93 7.46 2.17 -22.22
N VAL A 94 6.42 2.67 -21.55
CA VAL A 94 6.55 3.31 -20.23
C VAL A 94 6.99 2.32 -19.16
N ILE A 95 6.31 1.17 -19.06
CA ILE A 95 6.68 0.14 -18.08
C ILE A 95 8.06 -0.48 -18.36
N THR A 96 8.44 -0.61 -19.63
CA THR A 96 9.76 -1.11 -20.02
C THR A 96 10.86 -0.15 -19.55
N GLU A 97 10.64 1.16 -19.74
CA GLU A 97 11.58 2.19 -19.29
C GLU A 97 11.66 2.24 -17.76
N MET A 98 10.53 2.17 -17.05
CA MET A 98 10.52 2.13 -15.59
C MET A 98 11.36 0.97 -15.05
N ARG A 99 11.22 -0.25 -15.60
CA ARG A 99 12.00 -1.42 -15.18
C ARG A 99 13.51 -1.23 -15.39
N ARG A 100 13.89 -0.60 -16.50
CA ARG A 100 15.30 -0.28 -16.81
C ARG A 100 15.93 0.61 -15.75
N TRP A 101 15.19 1.59 -15.23
CA TRP A 101 15.68 2.53 -14.23
C TRP A 101 15.79 1.91 -12.84
N THR A 102 14.87 1.00 -12.50
CA THR A 102 14.85 0.36 -11.18
C THR A 102 15.77 -0.84 -11.06
N GLY A 103 16.60 -1.13 -12.08
CA GLY A 103 17.56 -2.24 -12.06
C GLY A 103 16.91 -3.61 -12.11
N GLY A 104 15.79 -3.72 -12.84
CA GLY A 104 15.14 -5.01 -13.12
C GLY A 104 15.92 -5.90 -14.07
#